data_AF-A0A964BM46-F1
#
_entry.id   AF-A0A964BM46-F1
#
_cell.length_a   1.000
_cell.length_b   1.000
_cell.length_c   1.000
_cell.angle_alpha   90.00
_cell.angle_beta   90.00
_cell.angle_gamma   90.00
#
_symmetry.space_group_name_H-M   'P 1'
#
loop_
_entity.id
_entity.type
_entity.pdbx_description
1 polymer ?
#
loop_
_entity_poly.entity_id
_entity_poly.type
_entity_poly.pdbx_seq_one_letter_code
_entity_poly.pdbx_strand_id
1 'polypeptide(L)' 'MAHDYLGRHSSFISITWDIDDVKGVASDRNLQLTDDRCLDVLDYIESNHDANIGISWDSIHFALDSMDFD' A
#
# COMPACT_ATOMS: atom_id res chain seq x y z
N MET A 1 -7.81 6.25 -16.14
CA MET A 1 -7.12 5.43 -17.17
C MET A 1 -7.07 3.95 -16.79
N ALA A 2 -6.36 3.51 -15.74
CA ALA A 2 -6.32 2.10 -15.36
C ALA A 2 -7.68 1.58 -14.86
N HIS A 3 -8.33 2.32 -13.95
CA HIS A 3 -9.65 1.98 -13.42
C HIS A 3 -10.72 1.92 -14.54
N ASP A 4 -10.73 2.88 -15.46
CA ASP A 4 -11.68 2.91 -16.59
C ASP A 4 -11.47 1.76 -17.58
N TYR A 5 -10.23 1.27 -17.72
CA TYR A 5 -9.90 0.13 -18.56
C TYR A 5 -10.36 -1.17 -17.91
N LEU A 6 -10.08 -1.35 -16.62
CA LEU A 6 -10.52 -2.51 -15.84
C LEU A 6 -12.04 -2.61 -15.77
N GLY A 7 -12.75 -1.49 -15.60
CA GLY A 7 -14.21 -1.45 -15.56
C GLY A 7 -14.89 -1.84 -16.88
N ARG A 8 -14.17 -1.82 -18.01
CA ARG A 8 -14.70 -2.18 -19.34
C ARG A 8 -14.38 -3.61 -19.78
N HIS A 9 -13.52 -4.33 -19.07
CA HIS A 9 -13.03 -5.65 -19.47
C HIS A 9 -13.10 -6.65 -18.30
N SER A 10 -14.02 -7.62 -18.37
CA SER A 10 -14.32 -8.57 -17.29
C SER A 10 -13.34 -9.74 -17.13
N SER A 11 -12.24 -9.76 -17.88
CA SER A 11 -11.26 -10.86 -17.88
C SER A 11 -10.11 -10.66 -16.88
N PHE A 12 -10.17 -9.62 -16.06
CA PHE A 12 -9.13 -9.27 -15.10
C PHE A 12 -9.74 -8.96 -13.73
N ILE A 13 -8.94 -9.16 -12.68
CA ILE A 13 -9.22 -8.72 -11.32
C ILE A 13 -8.13 -7.71 -10.95
N SER A 14 -8.50 -6.67 -10.22
CA SER A 14 -7.57 -5.67 -9.69
C SER A 14 -7.87 -5.41 -8.23
N ILE A 15 -6.82 -5.15 -7.46
CA ILE A 15 -6.88 -4.66 -6.08
C ILE A 15 -6.11 -3.35 -6.07
N THR A 16 -6.65 -2.34 -5.41
CA THR A 16 -6.00 -1.03 -5.25
C THR A 16 -5.70 -0.84 -3.78
N TRP A 17 -4.51 -0.33 -3.50
CA TRP A 17 -4.06 0.09 -2.18
C TRP A 17 -3.74 1.58 -2.25
N ASP A 18 -4.14 2.34 -1.23
CA ASP A 18 -3.90 3.79 -1.18
C ASP A 18 -3.36 4.25 0.18
N ILE A 19 -3.20 5.56 0.32
CA ILE A 19 -2.64 6.16 1.54
C ILE A 19 -3.56 5.98 2.76
N ASP A 20 -4.86 5.80 2.56
CA ASP A 20 -5.80 5.62 3.68
C ASP A 20 -5.69 4.19 4.25
N ASP A 21 -5.37 3.19 3.42
CA ASP A 21 -4.99 1.86 3.90
C ASP A 21 -3.74 1.92 4.79
N VAL A 22 -2.71 2.66 4.36
CA VAL A 22 -1.48 2.87 5.14
C VAL A 22 -1.77 3.59 6.45
N LYS A 23 -2.59 4.66 6.42
CA LYS A 23 -3.00 5.39 7.63
C LYS A 23 -3.75 4.50 8.61
N GLY A 24 -4.61 3.61 8.13
CA GLY A 24 -5.32 2.65 8.96
C GLY A 24 -4.33 1.79 9.77
N VAL A 25 -3.39 1.15 9.08
CA VAL A 25 -2.37 0.30 9.72
C VAL A 25 -1.44 1.11 10.64
N ALA A 26 -1.04 2.31 10.24
CA ALA A 26 -0.21 3.19 11.06
C ALA A 26 -0.95 3.61 12.34
N SER A 27 -2.23 3.99 12.24
CA SER A 27 -3.04 4.39 13.38
C SER A 27 -3.24 3.24 14.37
N ASP A 28 -3.47 2.00 13.89
CA ASP A 28 -3.55 0.80 14.73
C ASP A 28 -2.27 0.54 15.53
N ARG A 29 -1.14 1.07 15.03
CA ARG A 29 0.18 1.01 15.66
C ARG A 29 0.54 2.27 16.48
N ASN A 30 -0.42 3.19 16.67
CA ASN A 30 -0.22 4.50 17.31
C ASN A 30 0.79 5.41 16.60
N LEU A 31 0.97 5.23 15.29
CA LEU A 31 1.77 6.13 14.43
C LEU A 31 0.84 7.13 13.75
N GLN A 32 1.29 8.38 13.65
CA GLN A 32 0.58 9.44 12.92
C GLN A 32 1.46 9.88 11.76
N LEU A 33 1.13 9.42 10.56
CA LEU A 33 1.88 9.71 9.34
C LEU A 33 1.19 10.81 8.54
N THR A 34 2.00 11.67 7.91
CA THR A 34 1.51 12.59 6.88
C THR A 34 1.22 11.82 5.59
N ASP A 35 0.41 12.41 4.70
CA ASP A 35 0.13 11.82 3.38
C ASP A 35 1.43 11.53 2.60
N ASP A 36 2.41 12.43 2.66
CA ASP A 36 3.72 12.24 2.03
C ASP A 36 4.46 11.00 2.58
N ARG A 37 4.39 10.76 3.90
CA ARG A 37 4.98 9.55 4.50
C ARG A 37 4.21 8.29 4.15
N CYS A 38 2.91 8.38 3.96
CA CYS A 38 2.12 7.26 3.45
C CYS A 38 2.48 6.94 1.99
N LEU A 39 2.76 7.96 1.17
CA LEU A 39 3.27 7.77 -0.19
C LEU A 39 4.65 7.09 -0.18
N ASP A 40 5.57 7.52 0.68
CA ASP A 40 6.88 6.87 0.84
C ASP A 40 6.72 5.36 1.18
N VAL A 41 5.72 5.01 2.00
CA VAL A 41 5.41 3.61 2.33
C VAL A 41 4.87 2.84 1.12
N LEU A 42 3.97 3.43 0.33
CA LEU A 42 3.47 2.81 -0.89
C LEU A 42 4.58 2.59 -1.92
N ASP A 43 5.47 3.57 -2.10
CA ASP A 43 6.63 3.48 -3.00
C ASP A 43 7.60 2.37 -2.55
N TYR A 44 7.82 2.24 -1.24
CA TYR A 44 8.60 1.15 -0.68
C TYR A 44 7.95 -0.21 -0.96
N ILE A 45 6.63 -0.35 -0.78
CA ILE A 45 5.90 -1.60 -1.05
C ILE A 45 5.95 -1.95 -2.55
N GLU A 46 5.72 -0.98 -3.44
CA GLU A 46 5.81 -1.19 -4.89
C GLU A 46 7.15 -1.81 -5.27
N SER A 47 8.24 -1.29 -4.70
CA SER A 47 9.60 -1.73 -5.00
C SER A 47 10.03 -3.04 -4.34
N ASN A 48 9.37 -3.46 -3.25
CA ASN A 48 9.85 -4.55 -2.39
C ASN A 48 8.83 -5.68 -2.12
N HIS A 49 7.61 -5.62 -2.67
CA HIS A 49 6.62 -6.69 -2.46
C HIS A 49 7.05 -8.03 -3.07
N ASP A 50 6.66 -9.14 -2.42
CA ASP A 50 6.87 -10.48 -2.97
C ASP A 50 5.80 -10.77 -4.03
N ALA A 51 6.22 -10.86 -5.29
CA ALA A 51 5.32 -11.15 -6.41
C ALA A 51 4.60 -12.52 -6.33
N ASN A 52 5.08 -13.47 -5.51
CA ASN A 52 4.37 -14.73 -5.27
C ASN A 52 3.14 -14.55 -4.37
N ILE A 53 3.11 -13.50 -3.55
CA ILE A 53 2.04 -13.19 -2.60
C ILE A 53 1.20 -12.00 -3.12
N GLY A 54 1.85 -11.03 -3.75
CA GLY A 54 1.28 -9.72 -4.07
C GLY A 54 1.34 -8.76 -2.88
N ILE A 55 0.63 -7.64 -3.00
CA ILE A 55 0.50 -6.65 -1.94
C ILE A 55 -0.65 -7.07 -1.00
N SER A 56 -0.37 -7.10 0.30
CA SER A 56 -1.32 -7.41 1.36
C SER A 56 -1.14 -6.45 2.56
N TRP A 57 -1.99 -6.59 3.58
CA TRP A 57 -1.80 -5.89 4.86
C TRP A 57 -0.42 -6.14 5.46
N ASP A 58 0.10 -7.36 5.34
CA ASP A 58 1.45 -7.70 5.82
C ASP A 58 2.51 -6.86 5.10
N SER A 59 2.34 -6.57 3.80
CA SER A 59 3.26 -5.68 3.07
C SER A 59 3.34 -4.29 3.70
N ILE A 60 2.22 -3.74 4.17
CA ILE A 60 2.20 -2.45 4.88
C ILE A 60 2.89 -2.58 6.24
N HIS A 61 2.60 -3.65 6.99
CA HIS A 61 3.28 -3.89 8.27
C HIS A 61 4.81 -3.99 8.10
N PHE A 62 5.28 -4.76 7.12
CA PHE A 62 6.70 -4.92 6.84
C PHE A 62 7.35 -3.60 6.42
N ALA A 63 6.69 -2.79 5.59
CA ALA A 63 7.19 -1.48 5.20
C ALA A 63 7.34 -0.56 6.42
N LEU A 64 6.32 -0.49 7.27
CA LEU A 64 6.35 0.31 8.50
C LEU A 64 7.39 -0.20 9.52
N ASP A 65 7.76 -1.48 9.49
CA ASP A 65 8.84 -2.04 10.33
C ASP A 65 10.23 -1.78 9.75
N SER A 66 10.34 -1.57 8.43
CA SER A 66 11.61 -1.44 7.71
C SER A 66 12.06 0.01 7.54
N MET A 67 11.17 0.96 7.77
CA MET A 67 11.37 2.39 7.55
C MET A 67 11.43 3.13 8.89
N ASP A 68 12.31 4.14 8.97
CA ASP A 68 12.37 5.05 10.11
C ASP A 68 11.49 6.28 9.85
N PHE A 69 10.65 6.65 10.82
CA PHE A 69 9.67 7.74 10.71
C PHE A 69 9.93 8.86 11.74
N ASP A 70 11.20 9.06 12.11
CA ASP A 70 11.67 10.09 13.07
C ASP A 70 11.08 11.50 12.82
#